data_AF-A0AAD2FYJ9-F1
#
_entry.id   AF-A0AAD2FYJ9-F1
#
_cell.length_a   1.000
_cell.length_b   1.000
_cell.length_c   1.000
_cell.angle_alpha   90.00
_cell.angle_beta   90.00
_cell.angle_gamma   90.00
#
_symmetry.space_group_name_H-M   'P 1'
#
loop_
_entity.id
_entity.type
_entity.pdbx_description
1 polymer ?
#
loop_
_entity_poly.entity_id
_entity_poly.type
_entity_poly.pdbx_seq_one_letter_code
_entity_poly.pdbx_strand_id
1 'polypeptide(L)'
;MLDTTAVRRYLQLVHKGYEAYSIPSRLASLHHQLQLNEGTMTATMGRHYNCLHHQMYVVRRKAEEKCRWVTNGSVPWSPKMQQFWDCQSLWKILLKGRKGCRVSLRKIRRLMKKVGIPDAWTKTTTELEAALRQDRKDYLEAKTHYAAKWRKDFLTVQAAQSKKKQWRSQKARDRFLRLRRMKQREEARRRRRAQAKGSTGGLHAIQVEERLPSGEVGLRTVSERSQVEQGCMQENCARYDQTRLPHMTPPMDAPLYQMFNGHDAEQNSLALLEGRLPLPDGIKNPTRSFLSQCRFHKDHSMSLLEVSTEYHTYFWSRNPEHKGSEPHACIMATLKLGFSPL
;
A
#
# COMPACT_ATOMS: atom_id res chain seq x y z
N MET A 1 -2.68 -4.98 -8.62
CA MET A 1 -2.05 -6.30 -8.39
C MET A 1 -0.59 -6.04 -8.66
N LEU A 2 0.22 -6.06 -7.61
CA LEU A 2 1.66 -6.04 -7.74
C LEU A 2 2.07 -7.26 -8.58
N ASP A 3 3.05 -7.08 -9.47
CA ASP A 3 3.60 -8.17 -10.25
C ASP A 3 4.31 -9.13 -9.30
N THR A 4 3.75 -10.33 -9.10
CA THR A 4 4.24 -11.31 -8.13
C THR A 4 5.69 -11.71 -8.40
N THR A 5 6.14 -11.61 -9.67
CA THR A 5 7.53 -11.87 -10.03
C THR A 5 8.47 -10.75 -9.60
N ALA A 6 8.02 -9.49 -9.70
CA ALA A 6 8.77 -8.33 -9.23
C ALA A 6 8.90 -8.35 -7.70
N VAL A 7 7.82 -8.69 -6.98
CA VAL A 7 7.85 -8.83 -5.51
C VAL A 7 8.84 -9.92 -5.08
N ARG A 8 8.79 -11.10 -5.71
CA ARG A 8 9.71 -12.20 -5.38
C ARG A 8 11.17 -11.81 -5.62
N ARG A 9 11.45 -11.14 -6.75
CA ARG A 9 12.80 -10.66 -7.08
C ARG A 9 13.27 -9.59 -6.11
N TYR A 10 12.40 -8.67 -5.71
CA TYR A 10 12.68 -7.66 -4.69
C TYR A 10 13.10 -8.32 -3.38
N LEU A 11 12.28 -9.23 -2.86
CA LEU A 11 12.54 -9.94 -1.60
C LEU A 11 13.86 -10.71 -1.64
N GLN A 12 14.13 -11.43 -2.74
CA GLN A 12 15.40 -12.13 -2.92
C GLN A 12 16.62 -11.20 -2.87
N LEU A 13 16.52 -10.01 -3.50
CA LEU A 13 17.61 -9.03 -3.50
C LEU A 13 17.79 -8.37 -2.13
N VAL A 14 16.70 -8.10 -1.43
CA VAL A 14 16.74 -7.55 -0.06
C VAL A 14 17.35 -8.57 0.91
N HIS A 15 16.91 -9.83 0.87
CA HIS A 15 17.47 -10.90 1.70
C HIS A 15 18.97 -11.05 1.49
N LYS A 16 19.42 -11.15 0.22
CA LYS A 16 20.86 -11.21 -0.09
C LYS A 16 21.63 -10.00 0.43
N GLY A 17 21.04 -8.81 0.35
CA GLY A 17 21.66 -7.61 0.90
C GLY A 17 21.72 -7.61 2.42
N TYR A 18 20.67 -8.11 3.08
CA TYR A 18 20.62 -8.19 4.55
C TYR A 18 21.60 -9.23 5.09
N GLU A 19 21.74 -10.36 4.40
CA GLU A 19 22.77 -11.37 4.69
C GLU A 19 24.18 -10.81 4.52
N ALA A 20 24.45 -10.11 3.41
CA ALA A 20 25.79 -9.54 3.13
C ALA A 20 26.25 -8.51 4.18
N TYR A 21 25.32 -7.79 4.79
CA TYR A 21 25.62 -6.80 5.83
C TYR A 21 25.32 -7.30 7.26
N SER A 22 24.98 -8.58 7.43
CA SER A 22 24.59 -9.22 8.68
C SER A 22 23.56 -8.39 9.48
N ILE A 23 22.62 -7.76 8.78
CA ILE A 23 21.65 -6.83 9.37
C ILE A 23 20.81 -7.50 10.45
N PRO A 24 20.26 -8.72 10.25
CA PRO A 24 19.46 -9.39 11.28
C PRO A 24 20.24 -9.61 12.58
N SER A 25 21.45 -10.16 12.50
CA SER A 25 22.32 -10.40 13.68
C SER A 25 22.68 -9.11 14.42
N ARG A 26 22.95 -8.02 13.68
CA ARG A 26 23.28 -6.72 14.26
C ARG A 26 22.05 -6.06 14.92
N LEU A 27 20.86 -6.23 14.34
CA LEU A 27 19.60 -5.79 14.96
C LEU A 27 19.30 -6.61 16.22
N ALA A 28 19.50 -7.93 16.20
CA ALA A 28 19.32 -8.79 17.36
C ALA A 28 20.28 -8.41 18.50
N SER A 29 21.55 -8.13 18.19
CA SER A 29 22.53 -7.64 19.17
C SER A 29 22.12 -6.28 19.78
N LEU A 30 21.67 -5.34 18.95
CA LEU A 30 21.16 -4.04 19.41
C LEU A 30 19.91 -4.21 20.29
N HIS A 31 19.00 -5.12 19.92
CA HIS A 31 17.81 -5.43 20.68
C HIS A 31 18.15 -6.04 22.05
N HIS A 32 19.11 -6.96 22.10
CA HIS A 32 19.62 -7.52 23.35
C HIS A 32 20.24 -6.44 24.25
N GLN A 33 21.03 -5.53 23.69
CA GLN A 33 21.56 -4.40 24.45
C GLN A 33 20.45 -3.48 24.99
N LEU A 34 19.32 -3.38 24.27
CA LEU A 34 18.17 -2.58 24.72
C LEU A 34 17.42 -3.26 25.86
N GLN A 35 17.28 -4.59 25.79
CA GLN A 35 16.72 -5.41 26.87
C GLN A 35 17.55 -5.29 28.15
N LEU A 36 18.89 -5.37 28.05
CA LEU A 36 19.79 -5.19 29.19
C LEU A 36 19.73 -3.79 29.81
N ASN A 37 19.34 -2.77 29.05
CA ASN A 37 19.16 -1.39 29.51
C ASN A 37 17.70 -1.06 29.88
N GLU A 38 16.91 -2.08 30.24
CA GLU A 38 15.50 -1.91 30.66
C GLU A 38 14.64 -1.16 29.64
N GLY A 39 14.96 -1.29 28.34
CA GLY A 39 14.25 -0.60 27.27
C GLY A 39 14.72 0.84 27.01
N THR A 40 15.69 1.35 27.76
CA THR A 40 16.17 2.74 27.63
C THR A 40 17.21 2.86 26.50
N MET A 41 16.87 3.63 25.47
CA MET A 41 17.74 3.84 24.30
C MET A 41 18.82 4.89 24.60
N THR A 42 20.07 4.46 24.75
CA THR A 42 21.20 5.39 24.88
C THR A 42 21.55 6.06 23.55
N ALA A 43 22.22 7.22 23.59
CA ALA A 43 22.60 7.96 22.39
C ALA A 43 23.49 7.15 21.42
N THR A 44 24.34 6.27 21.96
CA THR A 44 25.17 5.35 21.17
C THR A 44 24.33 4.31 20.44
N MET A 45 23.34 3.73 21.11
CA MET A 45 22.40 2.75 20.53
C MET A 45 21.51 3.39 19.47
N GLY A 46 21.04 4.63 19.70
CA GLY A 46 20.31 5.41 18.71
C GLY A 46 21.13 5.68 17.44
N ARG A 47 22.43 6.04 17.58
CA ARG A 47 23.33 6.17 16.43
C ARG A 47 23.54 4.84 15.69
N HIS A 48 23.70 3.74 16.42
CA HIS A 48 23.86 2.41 15.83
C HIS A 48 22.59 1.99 15.06
N TYR A 49 21.41 2.19 15.65
CA TYR A 49 20.13 1.96 14.99
C TYR A 49 19.99 2.78 13.70
N ASN A 50 20.27 4.09 13.75
CA ASN A 50 20.14 4.97 12.59
C ASN A 50 21.08 4.55 11.45
N CYS A 51 22.30 4.12 11.77
CA CYS A 51 23.24 3.57 10.80
C CYS A 51 22.70 2.29 10.16
N LEU A 52 22.20 1.34 10.97
CA LEU A 52 21.58 0.10 10.48
C LEU A 52 20.35 0.39 9.62
N HIS A 53 19.49 1.30 10.06
CA HIS A 53 18.30 1.71 9.34
C HIS A 53 18.64 2.32 7.98
N HIS A 54 19.67 3.17 7.93
CA HIS A 54 20.17 3.75 6.68
C HIS A 54 20.71 2.66 5.73
N GLN A 55 21.48 1.69 6.26
CA GLN A 55 21.96 0.56 5.46
C GLN A 55 20.81 -0.30 4.91
N MET A 56 19.81 -0.60 5.74
CA MET A 56 18.58 -1.29 5.32
C MET A 56 17.86 -0.55 4.20
N TYR A 57 17.77 0.78 4.31
CA TYR A 57 17.18 1.64 3.29
C TYR A 57 17.96 1.55 1.97
N VAL A 58 19.29 1.65 2.00
CA VAL A 58 20.14 1.55 0.79
C VAL A 58 19.98 0.18 0.11
N VAL A 59 19.94 -0.91 0.87
CA VAL A 59 19.69 -2.26 0.33
C VAL A 59 18.34 -2.32 -0.37
N ARG A 60 17.28 -1.81 0.28
CA ARG A 60 15.92 -1.77 -0.29
C ARG A 60 15.86 -0.95 -1.58
N ARG A 61 16.56 0.20 -1.63
CA ARG A 61 16.65 1.05 -2.84
C ARG A 61 17.35 0.35 -3.99
N LYS A 62 18.50 -0.28 -3.75
CA LYS A 62 19.22 -1.07 -4.78
C LYS A 62 18.38 -2.25 -5.29
N ALA A 63 17.59 -2.88 -4.41
CA ALA A 63 16.67 -3.93 -4.82
C ALA A 63 15.53 -3.39 -5.70
N GLU A 64 14.98 -2.22 -5.36
CA GLU A 64 13.94 -1.53 -6.12
C GLU A 64 14.42 -1.16 -7.54
N GLU A 65 15.63 -0.60 -7.68
CA GLU A 65 16.24 -0.25 -8.97
C GLU A 65 16.39 -1.46 -9.90
N LYS A 66 16.67 -2.63 -9.33
CA LYS A 66 16.81 -3.90 -10.08
C LYS A 66 15.47 -4.58 -10.36
N CYS A 67 14.37 -4.06 -9.83
CA CYS A 67 13.03 -4.55 -10.12
C CYS A 67 12.47 -3.87 -11.37
N ARG A 68 11.74 -4.64 -12.19
CA ARG A 68 11.11 -4.10 -13.40
C ARG A 68 10.07 -3.05 -13.03
N TRP A 69 10.25 -1.82 -13.50
CA TRP A 69 9.21 -0.81 -13.44
C TRP A 69 8.03 -1.20 -14.32
N VAL A 70 6.86 -1.34 -13.72
CA VAL A 70 5.61 -1.57 -14.45
C VAL A 70 5.01 -0.21 -14.78
N THR A 71 5.42 0.37 -15.90
CA THR A 71 4.76 1.53 -16.47
C THR A 71 3.46 1.10 -17.13
N ASN A 72 2.36 1.17 -16.38
CA ASN A 72 1.04 1.02 -16.96
C ASN A 72 0.77 2.29 -17.78
N GLY A 73 0.96 2.21 -19.10
CA GLY A 73 0.71 3.33 -20.00
C GLY A 73 -0.66 3.99 -19.75
N SER A 74 -0.73 5.31 -19.89
CA SER A 74 -1.94 6.10 -19.61
C SER A 74 -3.12 5.75 -20.51
N VAL A 75 -2.86 5.10 -21.66
CA VAL A 75 -3.86 4.73 -22.65
C VAL A 75 -4.37 3.32 -22.40
N PRO A 76 -5.69 3.13 -22.20
CA PRO A 76 -6.24 1.82 -21.88
C PRO A 76 -6.11 0.85 -23.07
N TRP A 77 -5.64 -0.37 -22.80
CA TRP A 77 -5.46 -1.40 -23.81
C TRP A 77 -6.80 -1.89 -24.38
N SER A 78 -6.96 -1.91 -25.70
CA SER A 78 -8.03 -2.64 -26.41
C SER A 78 -7.45 -3.25 -27.68
N PRO A 79 -8.08 -4.28 -28.28
CA PRO A 79 -7.62 -4.83 -29.55
C PRO A 79 -7.50 -3.78 -30.67
N LYS A 80 -8.43 -2.82 -30.71
CA LYS A 80 -8.39 -1.69 -31.66
C LYS A 80 -7.19 -0.77 -31.41
N MET A 81 -6.92 -0.41 -30.14
CA MET A 81 -5.70 0.35 -29.80
C MET A 81 -4.42 -0.42 -30.12
N GLN A 82 -4.43 -1.75 -29.95
CA GLN A 82 -3.28 -2.60 -30.24
C GLN A 82 -2.92 -2.57 -31.73
N GLN A 83 -3.90 -2.48 -32.64
CA GLN A 83 -3.66 -2.35 -34.07
C GLN A 83 -2.80 -1.11 -34.38
N PHE A 84 -3.13 0.06 -33.83
CA PHE A 84 -2.31 1.27 -34.01
C PHE A 84 -0.85 1.08 -33.55
N TRP A 85 -0.63 0.44 -32.41
CA TRP A 85 0.74 0.17 -31.94
C TRP A 85 1.49 -0.82 -32.83
N ASP A 86 0.80 -1.82 -33.37
CA ASP A 86 1.37 -2.78 -34.30
C ASP A 86 1.72 -2.12 -35.65
N CYS A 87 0.83 -1.27 -36.20
CA CYS A 87 1.08 -0.49 -37.42
C CYS A 87 2.27 0.46 -37.27
N GLN A 88 2.27 1.29 -36.22
CA GLN A 88 3.41 2.18 -35.93
C GLN A 88 4.71 1.41 -35.69
N SER A 89 4.65 0.21 -35.10
CA SER A 89 5.82 -0.65 -34.93
C SER A 89 6.34 -1.19 -36.25
N LEU A 90 5.44 -1.52 -37.19
CA LEU A 90 5.78 -1.95 -38.54
C LEU A 90 6.51 -0.83 -39.29
N TRP A 91 5.95 0.39 -39.33
CA TRP A 91 6.58 1.51 -40.02
C TRP A 91 7.95 1.86 -39.43
N LYS A 92 8.07 1.90 -38.10
CA LYS A 92 9.34 2.18 -37.42
C LYS A 92 10.41 1.14 -37.73
N ILE A 93 10.07 -0.16 -37.76
CA ILE A 93 11.07 -1.19 -38.04
C ILE A 93 11.50 -1.18 -39.51
N LEU A 94 10.60 -0.84 -40.43
CA LEU A 94 10.93 -0.67 -41.85
C LEU A 94 11.85 0.51 -42.07
N LEU A 95 11.52 1.68 -41.51
CA LEU A 95 12.38 2.86 -41.55
C LEU A 95 13.75 2.59 -40.91
N LYS A 96 13.78 1.87 -39.78
CA LYS A 96 15.04 1.45 -39.15
C LYS A 96 15.89 0.59 -40.09
N GLY A 97 15.27 -0.35 -40.83
CA GLY A 97 15.95 -1.14 -41.84
C GLY A 97 16.49 -0.30 -43.01
N ARG A 98 15.70 0.68 -43.49
CA ARG A 98 16.14 1.62 -44.55
C ARG A 98 17.33 2.49 -44.13
N LYS A 99 17.47 2.78 -42.83
CA LYS A 99 18.62 3.49 -42.23
C LYS A 99 19.85 2.60 -42.00
N GLY A 100 19.90 1.40 -42.60
CA GLY A 100 21.05 0.49 -42.47
C GLY A 100 21.17 -0.25 -41.14
N CYS A 101 20.20 -0.12 -40.24
CA CYS A 101 20.25 -0.85 -38.96
C CYS A 101 19.78 -2.30 -39.14
N ARG A 102 20.42 -3.23 -38.43
CA ARG A 102 19.99 -4.64 -38.39
C ARG A 102 18.57 -4.76 -37.83
N VAL A 103 17.67 -5.36 -38.61
CA VAL A 103 16.27 -5.60 -38.25
C VAL A 103 15.89 -7.07 -38.45
N SER A 104 14.96 -7.57 -37.63
CA SER A 104 14.50 -8.96 -37.73
C SER A 104 13.42 -9.11 -38.80
N LEU A 105 13.75 -9.77 -39.91
CA LEU A 105 12.81 -10.11 -41.00
C LEU A 105 11.60 -10.90 -40.49
N ARG A 106 11.81 -11.83 -39.55
CA ARG A 106 10.72 -12.60 -38.92
C ARG A 106 9.73 -11.70 -38.18
N LYS A 107 10.24 -10.67 -37.49
CA LYS A 107 9.39 -9.68 -36.78
C LYS A 107 8.58 -8.84 -37.76
N ILE A 108 9.20 -8.41 -38.86
CA ILE A 108 8.53 -7.65 -39.92
C ILE A 108 7.39 -8.47 -40.53
N ARG A 109 7.66 -9.68 -41.02
CA ARG A 109 6.63 -10.57 -41.61
C ARG A 109 5.46 -10.81 -40.67
N ARG A 110 5.75 -11.03 -39.38
CA ARG A 110 4.71 -11.19 -38.35
C ARG A 110 3.87 -9.94 -38.17
N LEU A 111 4.48 -8.75 -38.16
CA LEU A 111 3.77 -7.47 -38.04
C LEU A 111 2.91 -7.20 -39.27
N MET A 112 3.43 -7.45 -40.48
CA MET A 112 2.67 -7.32 -41.74
C MET A 112 1.41 -8.18 -41.72
N LYS A 113 1.53 -9.47 -41.33
CA LYS A 113 0.38 -10.37 -41.19
C LYS A 113 -0.61 -9.89 -40.12
N LYS A 114 -0.12 -9.35 -39.00
CA LYS A 114 -0.95 -8.91 -37.88
C LYS A 114 -1.74 -7.63 -38.19
N VAL A 115 -1.12 -6.73 -38.95
CA VAL A 115 -1.69 -5.45 -39.37
C VAL A 115 -2.54 -5.59 -40.63
N GLY A 116 -2.26 -6.59 -41.47
CA GLY A 116 -2.98 -6.81 -42.72
C GLY A 116 -2.43 -5.99 -43.90
N ILE A 117 -1.16 -5.58 -43.85
CA ILE A 117 -0.50 -4.80 -44.92
C ILE A 117 0.69 -5.62 -45.46
N PRO A 118 0.45 -6.55 -46.40
CA PRO A 118 1.47 -7.44 -46.95
C PRO A 118 2.42 -6.75 -47.94
N ASP A 119 2.03 -5.60 -48.48
CA ASP A 119 2.77 -4.76 -49.42
C ASP A 119 3.63 -3.71 -48.70
N ALA A 120 3.68 -3.70 -47.36
CA ALA A 120 4.45 -2.72 -46.59
C ALA A 120 5.95 -2.65 -46.98
N TRP A 121 6.51 -3.71 -47.55
CA TRP A 121 7.92 -3.80 -47.95
C TRP A 121 8.27 -3.05 -49.25
N THR A 122 7.28 -2.90 -50.15
CA THR A 122 7.49 -2.24 -51.45
C THR A 122 7.49 -0.72 -51.32
N LYS A 123 6.96 -0.19 -50.21
CA LYS A 123 6.89 1.25 -49.95
C LYS A 123 8.27 1.90 -49.90
N THR A 124 8.35 3.09 -50.50
CA THR A 124 9.52 3.94 -50.46
C THR A 124 9.72 4.56 -49.07
N THR A 125 10.91 5.08 -48.77
CA THR A 125 11.19 5.68 -47.45
C THR A 125 10.27 6.87 -47.16
N THR A 126 9.98 7.70 -48.17
CA THR A 126 9.07 8.85 -48.05
C THR A 126 7.63 8.42 -47.78
N GLU A 127 7.14 7.39 -48.46
CA GLU A 127 5.83 6.78 -48.20
C GLU A 127 5.72 6.21 -46.78
N LEU A 128 6.76 5.53 -46.30
CA LEU A 128 6.80 4.97 -44.94
C LEU A 128 6.74 6.06 -43.88
N GLU A 129 7.42 7.20 -44.10
CA GLU A 129 7.36 8.35 -43.19
C GLU A 129 6.00 9.05 -43.23
N ALA A 130 5.39 9.16 -44.40
CA ALA A 130 4.02 9.68 -44.56
C ALA A 130 3.01 8.77 -43.85
N ALA A 131 3.08 7.46 -44.07
CA ALA A 131 2.22 6.48 -43.40
C ALA A 131 2.38 6.52 -41.87
N LEU A 132 3.61 6.62 -41.36
CA LEU A 132 3.85 6.75 -39.92
C LEU A 132 3.28 8.06 -39.34
N ARG A 133 3.34 9.16 -40.10
CA ARG A 133 2.71 10.44 -39.69
C ARG A 133 1.20 10.33 -39.63
N GLN A 134 0.59 9.73 -40.64
CA GLN A 134 -0.86 9.51 -40.67
C GLN A 134 -1.32 8.61 -39.51
N ASP A 135 -0.66 7.46 -39.30
CA ASP A 135 -0.95 6.55 -38.18
C ASP A 135 -0.81 7.20 -36.80
N ARG A 136 0.11 8.18 -36.67
CA ARG A 136 0.26 8.95 -35.43
C ARG A 136 -0.91 9.90 -35.21
N LYS A 137 -1.39 10.56 -36.27
CA LYS A 137 -2.57 11.43 -36.23
C LYS A 137 -3.81 10.63 -35.84
N ASP A 138 -4.04 9.51 -36.52
CA ASP A 138 -5.19 8.63 -36.26
C ASP A 138 -5.13 8.03 -34.86
N TYR A 139 -3.93 7.63 -34.40
CA TYR A 139 -3.72 7.20 -33.02
C TYR A 139 -4.03 8.29 -32.00
N LEU A 140 -3.67 9.55 -32.25
CA LEU A 140 -3.94 10.66 -31.33
C LEU A 140 -5.44 10.93 -31.23
N GLU A 141 -6.15 10.91 -32.35
CA GLU A 141 -7.61 11.02 -32.37
C GLU A 141 -8.25 9.86 -31.59
N ALA A 142 -7.81 8.62 -31.87
CA ALA A 142 -8.30 7.43 -31.19
C ALA A 142 -8.00 7.41 -29.70
N LYS A 143 -6.80 7.85 -29.29
CA LYS A 143 -6.40 7.99 -27.90
C LYS A 143 -7.32 8.95 -27.15
N THR A 144 -7.65 10.08 -27.78
CA THR A 144 -8.44 11.15 -27.15
C THR A 144 -9.92 10.78 -27.07
N HIS A 145 -10.52 10.30 -28.17
CA HIS A 145 -11.98 10.15 -28.25
C HIS A 145 -12.47 8.72 -28.01
N TYR A 146 -11.72 7.70 -28.43
CA TYR A 146 -12.26 6.33 -28.55
C TYR A 146 -11.66 5.32 -27.58
N ALA A 147 -10.44 5.54 -27.08
CA ALA A 147 -9.70 4.54 -26.30
C ALA A 147 -10.48 4.04 -25.06
N ALA A 148 -11.11 4.94 -24.31
CA ALA A 148 -11.91 4.61 -23.14
C ALA A 148 -13.17 3.79 -23.50
N LYS A 149 -13.83 4.14 -24.61
CA LYS A 149 -15.02 3.44 -25.12
C LYS A 149 -14.65 2.04 -25.59
N TRP A 150 -13.64 1.89 -26.45
CA TRP A 150 -13.19 0.59 -26.94
C TRP A 150 -12.72 -0.35 -25.83
N ARG A 151 -12.12 0.19 -24.76
CA ARG A 151 -11.80 -0.60 -23.57
C ARG A 151 -13.06 -1.10 -22.87
N LYS A 152 -14.03 -0.23 -22.65
CA LYS A 152 -15.32 -0.58 -22.01
C LYS A 152 -16.01 -1.68 -22.82
N ASP A 153 -16.16 -1.47 -24.12
CA ASP A 153 -16.81 -2.40 -25.04
C ASP A 153 -16.13 -3.78 -24.99
N PHE A 154 -14.80 -3.81 -25.13
CA PHE A 154 -14.03 -5.05 -25.02
C PHE A 154 -14.26 -5.78 -23.69
N LEU A 155 -14.24 -5.07 -22.57
CA LEU A 155 -14.49 -5.64 -21.24
C LEU A 155 -15.92 -6.16 -21.10
N THR A 156 -16.91 -5.46 -21.65
CA THR A 156 -18.32 -5.90 -21.61
C THR A 156 -18.52 -7.20 -22.38
N VAL A 157 -17.97 -7.32 -23.59
CA VAL A 157 -18.02 -8.55 -24.39
C VAL A 157 -17.33 -9.70 -23.66
N GLN A 158 -16.13 -9.47 -23.09
CA GLN A 158 -15.44 -10.51 -22.34
C GLN A 158 -16.19 -10.95 -21.07
N ALA A 159 -16.84 -10.02 -20.38
CA ALA A 159 -17.65 -10.33 -19.20
C ALA A 159 -18.89 -11.16 -19.59
N ALA A 160 -19.58 -10.80 -20.67
CA ALA A 160 -20.71 -11.57 -21.20
C ALA A 160 -20.30 -12.99 -21.62
N GLN A 161 -19.19 -13.13 -22.35
CA GLN A 161 -18.63 -14.44 -22.71
C GLN A 161 -18.24 -15.28 -21.49
N SER A 162 -17.74 -14.63 -20.42
CA SER A 162 -17.40 -15.35 -19.19
C SER A 162 -18.62 -15.80 -18.39
N LYS A 163 -19.74 -15.04 -18.43
CA LYS A 163 -21.01 -15.46 -17.81
C LYS A 163 -21.66 -16.64 -18.53
N LYS A 164 -21.57 -16.69 -19.87
CA LYS A 164 -22.09 -17.81 -20.68
C LYS A 164 -21.40 -19.14 -20.38
N LYS A 165 -20.15 -19.12 -19.90
CA LYS A 165 -19.48 -20.30 -19.35
C LYS A 165 -19.83 -20.41 -17.87
N GLN A 166 -20.98 -21.01 -17.54
CA GLN A 166 -21.21 -21.51 -16.17
C GLN A 166 -19.96 -22.30 -15.75
N TRP A 167 -19.51 -22.08 -14.51
CA TRP A 167 -18.14 -22.30 -14.06
C TRP A 167 -17.65 -23.75 -14.21
N ARG A 168 -17.14 -24.11 -15.39
CA ARG A 168 -16.55 -25.45 -15.66
C ARG A 168 -15.09 -25.59 -15.18
N SER A 169 -14.42 -24.53 -14.71
CA SER A 169 -13.01 -24.59 -14.25
C SER A 169 -12.58 -23.39 -13.40
N GLN A 170 -11.69 -23.63 -12.42
CA GLN A 170 -11.01 -22.64 -11.58
C GLN A 170 -10.41 -21.48 -12.40
N LYS A 171 -9.81 -21.77 -13.56
CA LYS A 171 -9.17 -20.77 -14.43
C LYS A 171 -10.17 -19.80 -15.04
N ALA A 172 -11.39 -20.25 -15.33
CA ALA A 172 -12.46 -19.40 -15.82
C ALA A 172 -12.94 -18.44 -14.70
N ARG A 173 -13.09 -18.96 -13.48
CA ARG A 173 -13.42 -18.19 -12.27
C ARG A 173 -12.40 -17.08 -12.00
N ASP A 174 -11.12 -17.41 -12.01
CA ASP A 174 -10.05 -16.44 -11.78
C ASP A 174 -10.00 -15.34 -12.86
N ARG A 175 -10.22 -15.72 -14.13
CA ARG A 175 -10.29 -14.76 -15.23
C ARG A 175 -11.44 -13.76 -15.04
N PHE A 176 -12.62 -14.23 -14.68
CA PHE A 176 -13.76 -13.34 -14.40
C PHE A 176 -13.53 -12.44 -13.19
N LEU A 177 -13.05 -12.99 -12.08
CA LEU A 177 -12.72 -12.21 -10.88
C LEU A 177 -11.65 -11.16 -11.19
N ARG A 178 -10.68 -11.47 -12.06
CA ARG A 178 -9.68 -10.51 -12.54
C ARG A 178 -10.31 -9.39 -13.37
N LEU A 179 -11.22 -9.72 -14.30
CA LEU A 179 -11.94 -8.73 -15.13
C LEU A 179 -12.84 -7.83 -14.28
N ARG A 180 -13.57 -8.40 -13.30
CA ARG A 180 -14.40 -7.64 -12.35
C ARG A 180 -13.54 -6.67 -11.52
N ARG A 181 -12.42 -7.14 -10.98
CA ARG A 181 -11.45 -6.28 -10.26
C ARG A 181 -10.87 -5.19 -11.16
N MET A 182 -10.61 -5.47 -12.44
CA MET A 182 -10.17 -4.42 -13.38
C MET A 182 -11.26 -3.36 -13.61
N LYS A 183 -12.52 -3.77 -13.77
CA LYS A 183 -13.66 -2.84 -13.93
C LYS A 183 -13.80 -1.91 -12.71
N GLN A 184 -13.76 -2.49 -11.51
CA GLN A 184 -13.79 -1.72 -10.25
C GLN A 184 -12.62 -0.72 -10.15
N ARG A 185 -11.41 -1.10 -10.58
CA ARG A 185 -10.26 -0.18 -10.60
C ARG A 185 -10.45 0.97 -11.57
N GLU A 186 -11.00 0.70 -12.76
CA GLU A 186 -11.30 1.77 -13.73
C GLU A 186 -12.37 2.72 -13.20
N GLU A 187 -13.43 2.20 -12.58
CA GLU A 187 -14.46 3.02 -11.93
C GLU A 187 -13.88 3.85 -10.78
N ALA A 188 -13.02 3.26 -9.94
CA ALA A 188 -12.32 3.99 -8.88
C ALA A 188 -11.39 5.07 -9.44
N ARG A 189 -10.66 4.80 -10.54
CA ARG A 189 -9.83 5.79 -11.23
C ARG A 189 -10.66 6.93 -11.82
N ARG A 190 -11.83 6.62 -12.40
CA ARG A 190 -12.76 7.64 -12.92
C ARG A 190 -13.30 8.51 -11.79
N ARG A 191 -13.75 7.91 -10.69
CA ARG A 191 -14.17 8.64 -9.47
C ARG A 191 -13.05 9.52 -8.92
N ARG A 192 -11.82 8.99 -8.81
CA ARG A 192 -10.65 9.78 -8.39
C ARG A 192 -10.37 10.95 -9.34
N ARG A 193 -10.44 10.75 -10.65
CA ARG A 193 -10.26 11.82 -11.64
C ARG A 193 -11.37 12.88 -11.55
N ALA A 194 -12.63 12.46 -11.44
CA ALA A 194 -13.76 13.36 -11.28
C ALA A 194 -13.68 14.17 -9.98
N GLN A 195 -13.13 13.58 -8.92
CA GLN A 195 -12.89 14.26 -7.63
C GLN A 195 -11.55 15.01 -7.58
N ALA A 196 -10.81 15.13 -8.70
CA ALA A 196 -9.44 15.66 -8.74
C ALA A 196 -8.42 14.97 -7.80
N LYS A 197 -8.76 13.82 -7.20
CA LYS A 197 -7.92 12.96 -6.34
C LYS A 197 -6.92 12.11 -7.15
N GLY A 198 -6.44 12.65 -8.29
CA GLY A 198 -5.53 12.00 -9.23
C GLY A 198 -4.05 12.15 -8.88
N SER A 199 -3.72 13.03 -7.94
CA SER A 199 -2.35 13.25 -7.46
C SER A 199 -2.07 12.35 -6.26
N THR A 200 -1.18 11.37 -6.42
CA THR A 200 -0.41 10.80 -5.31
C THR A 200 0.75 11.75 -4.97
N GLY A 201 0.43 13.02 -4.72
CA GLY A 201 1.31 13.91 -3.98
C GLY A 201 1.08 13.67 -2.49
N GLY A 202 2.11 13.89 -1.67
CA GLY A 202 1.91 13.99 -0.22
C GLY A 202 0.86 15.06 0.12
N LEU A 203 0.50 15.13 1.40
CA LEU A 203 -0.41 16.14 1.92
C LEU A 203 0.05 17.54 1.46
N HIS A 204 -0.68 18.15 0.53
CA HIS A 204 -0.29 19.43 -0.11
C HIS A 204 -0.81 20.63 0.66
N ALA A 205 -1.98 20.49 1.30
CA ALA A 205 -2.60 21.54 2.07
C ALA A 205 -3.50 20.94 3.16
N ILE A 206 -3.67 21.66 4.26
CA ILE A 206 -4.60 21.35 5.34
C ILE A 206 -5.45 22.58 5.64
N GLN A 207 -6.60 22.36 6.28
CA GLN A 207 -7.40 23.44 6.85
C GLN A 207 -7.06 23.54 8.33
N VAL A 208 -6.72 24.75 8.77
CA VAL A 208 -6.41 25.07 10.17
C VAL A 208 -7.46 26.06 10.66
N GLU A 209 -7.92 25.86 11.89
CA GLU A 209 -8.83 26.77 12.57
C GLU A 209 -8.10 28.07 12.94
N GLU A 210 -8.65 29.21 12.52
CA GLU A 210 -8.14 30.55 12.81
C GLU A 210 -9.23 31.38 13.47
N ARG A 211 -8.90 32.04 14.58
CA ARG A 211 -9.84 32.99 15.22
C ARG A 211 -9.92 34.25 14.39
N LEU A 212 -11.10 34.50 13.85
CA LEU A 212 -11.38 35.74 13.14
C LEU A 212 -11.49 36.91 14.12
N PRO A 213 -11.28 38.17 13.66
CA PRO A 213 -11.46 39.36 14.49
C PRO A 213 -12.86 39.48 15.11
N SER A 214 -13.86 38.81 14.52
CA SER A 214 -15.24 38.72 15.01
C SER A 214 -15.43 37.74 16.19
N GLY A 215 -14.38 37.00 16.58
CA GLY A 215 -14.46 35.95 17.61
C GLY A 215 -14.93 34.58 17.11
N GLU A 216 -15.36 34.49 15.84
CA GLU A 216 -15.74 33.23 15.19
C GLU A 216 -14.50 32.43 14.76
N VAL A 217 -14.63 31.10 14.75
CA VAL A 217 -13.60 30.19 14.24
C VAL A 217 -13.78 30.03 12.74
N GLY A 218 -12.87 30.62 11.96
CA GLY A 218 -12.79 30.44 10.52
C GLY A 218 -11.86 29.29 10.14
N LEU A 219 -12.05 28.71 8.96
CA LEU A 219 -11.12 27.73 8.40
C LEU A 219 -10.20 28.40 7.38
N ARG A 220 -8.90 28.38 7.64
CA ARG A 220 -7.88 28.85 6.70
C ARG A 220 -7.18 27.66 6.06
N THR A 221 -7.13 27.64 4.73
CA THR A 221 -6.37 26.63 4.00
C THR A 221 -4.90 27.05 3.94
N VAL A 222 -4.02 26.22 4.51
CA VAL A 222 -2.56 26.42 4.46
C VAL A 222 -1.93 25.36 3.54
N SER A 223 -1.02 25.79 2.68
CA SER A 223 -0.31 24.93 1.73
C SER A 223 1.21 25.04 1.82
N GLU A 224 1.72 25.92 2.66
CA GLU A 224 3.15 26.03 2.94
C GLU A 224 3.61 24.87 3.84
N ARG A 225 4.74 24.26 3.51
CA ARG A 225 5.23 23.05 4.20
C ARG A 225 5.36 23.24 5.72
N SER A 226 5.94 24.34 6.16
CA SER A 226 6.13 24.69 7.58
C SER A 226 4.80 24.72 8.34
N GLN A 227 3.80 25.40 7.77
CA GLN A 227 2.46 25.55 8.32
C GLN A 227 1.67 24.23 8.30
N VAL A 228 1.82 23.43 7.24
CA VAL A 228 1.21 22.10 7.13
C VAL A 228 1.78 21.15 8.19
N GLU A 229 3.11 21.13 8.37
CA GLU A 229 3.78 20.32 9.40
C GLU A 229 3.32 20.75 10.80
N GLN A 230 3.30 22.06 11.08
CA GLN A 230 2.84 22.60 12.36
C GLN A 230 1.37 22.29 12.66
N GLY A 231 0.46 22.49 11.70
CA GLY A 231 -0.96 22.18 11.90
C GLY A 231 -1.19 20.69 12.09
N CYS A 232 -0.46 19.82 11.38
CA CYS A 232 -0.50 18.37 11.63
C CYS A 232 0.01 17.99 13.02
N MET A 233 1.07 18.65 13.51
CA MET A 233 1.57 18.43 14.87
C MET A 233 0.55 18.85 15.92
N GLN A 234 -0.04 20.04 15.77
CA GLN A 234 -1.07 20.56 16.68
C GLN A 234 -2.30 19.65 16.72
N GLU A 235 -2.80 19.24 15.55
CA GLU A 235 -3.94 18.31 15.45
C GLU A 235 -3.61 16.94 16.06
N ASN A 236 -2.41 16.41 15.84
CA ASN A 236 -1.99 15.16 16.48
C ASN A 236 -1.95 15.31 18.01
N CYS A 237 -1.33 16.36 18.54
CA CYS A 237 -1.32 16.62 19.98
C CYS A 237 -2.75 16.74 20.50
N ALA A 238 -3.58 17.60 19.89
CA ALA A 238 -4.97 17.78 20.28
C ALA A 238 -5.74 16.46 20.30
N ARG A 239 -5.55 15.58 19.30
CA ARG A 239 -6.20 14.27 19.24
C ARG A 239 -5.77 13.33 20.37
N TYR A 240 -4.48 13.29 20.70
CA TYR A 240 -3.98 12.45 21.80
C TYR A 240 -4.20 13.07 23.18
N ASP A 241 -4.41 14.38 23.23
CA ASP A 241 -4.66 15.15 24.44
C ASP A 241 -6.17 15.37 24.70
N GLN A 242 -7.06 14.82 23.86
CA GLN A 242 -8.52 14.90 24.08
C GLN A 242 -8.95 14.36 25.44
N THR A 243 -8.18 13.43 25.99
CA THR A 243 -8.42 12.82 27.31
C THR A 243 -7.61 13.48 28.43
N ARG A 244 -6.77 14.47 28.09
CA ARG A 244 -5.99 15.31 29.01
C ARG A 244 -6.69 16.67 29.19
N LEU A 245 -6.06 17.59 29.91
CA LEU A 245 -6.61 18.94 30.16
C LEU A 245 -7.05 19.61 28.85
N PRO A 246 -8.21 20.30 28.80
CA PRO A 246 -9.11 20.64 29.91
C PRO A 246 -10.20 19.59 30.22
N HIS A 247 -10.30 18.51 29.44
CA HIS A 247 -11.33 17.47 29.59
C HIS A 247 -10.72 16.18 30.11
N MET A 248 -10.12 16.23 31.31
CA MET A 248 -9.49 15.05 31.91
C MET A 248 -10.52 13.95 32.12
N THR A 249 -10.30 12.84 31.41
CA THR A 249 -11.06 11.62 31.66
C THR A 249 -10.54 10.98 32.95
N PRO A 250 -11.42 10.52 33.86
CA PRO A 250 -11.01 10.02 35.18
C PRO A 250 -9.90 8.94 35.16
N PRO A 251 -9.82 8.01 34.19
CA PRO A 251 -8.70 7.05 34.11
C PRO A 251 -7.34 7.66 33.75
N MET A 252 -7.31 8.87 33.19
CA MET A 252 -6.10 9.60 32.81
C MET A 252 -5.59 10.54 33.91
N ASP A 253 -6.26 10.57 35.06
CA ASP A 253 -5.86 11.32 36.25
C ASP A 253 -5.20 10.42 37.29
N ALA A 254 -4.28 10.98 38.08
CA ALA A 254 -3.76 10.30 39.26
C ALA A 254 -4.88 10.16 40.31
N PRO A 255 -4.96 9.03 41.05
CA PRO A 255 -4.02 7.90 41.06
C PRO A 255 -4.28 6.84 39.97
N LEU A 256 -5.44 6.84 39.31
CA LEU A 256 -5.85 5.78 38.37
C LEU A 256 -4.89 5.59 37.21
N TYR A 257 -4.39 6.68 36.63
CA TYR A 257 -3.43 6.62 35.53
C TYR A 257 -2.16 5.85 35.92
N GLN A 258 -1.65 6.06 37.14
CA GLN A 258 -0.44 5.39 37.64
C GLN A 258 -0.71 3.93 38.00
N MET A 259 -1.90 3.64 38.53
CA MET A 259 -2.29 2.26 38.87
C MET A 259 -2.38 1.37 37.62
N PHE A 260 -2.85 1.91 36.50
CA PHE A 260 -3.08 1.13 35.27
C PHE A 260 -2.06 1.42 34.15
N ASN A 261 -1.07 2.28 34.37
CA ASN A 261 0.07 2.47 33.47
C ASN A 261 1.38 2.39 34.25
N GLY A 262 2.22 1.40 33.94
CA GLY A 262 3.50 1.18 34.60
C GLY A 262 3.79 -0.30 34.81
N HIS A 263 4.75 -0.60 35.68
CA HIS A 263 5.16 -1.96 36.00
C HIS A 263 4.04 -2.79 36.64
N ASP A 264 3.24 -2.19 37.54
CA ASP A 264 2.20 -2.91 38.30
C ASP A 264 0.85 -2.96 37.58
N ALA A 265 0.77 -2.46 36.34
CA ALA A 265 -0.48 -2.33 35.59
C ALA A 265 -1.17 -3.67 35.37
N GLU A 266 -0.41 -4.73 35.09
CA GLU A 266 -0.94 -6.09 34.90
C GLU A 266 -1.55 -6.63 36.19
N GLN A 267 -0.81 -6.54 37.30
CA GLN A 267 -1.28 -6.99 38.61
C GLN A 267 -2.52 -6.22 39.07
N ASN A 268 -2.54 -4.90 38.88
CA ASN A 268 -3.67 -4.05 39.23
C ASN A 268 -4.89 -4.33 38.34
N SER A 269 -4.68 -4.61 37.05
CA SER A 269 -5.75 -5.02 36.14
C SER A 269 -6.36 -6.36 36.56
N LEU A 270 -5.55 -7.37 36.86
CA LEU A 270 -6.04 -8.66 37.35
C LEU A 270 -6.79 -8.52 38.68
N ALA A 271 -6.21 -7.78 39.64
CA ALA A 271 -6.87 -7.52 40.92
C ALA A 271 -8.19 -6.77 40.76
N LEU A 272 -8.31 -5.86 39.77
CA LEU A 272 -9.58 -5.19 39.44
C LEU A 272 -10.60 -6.19 38.90
N LEU A 273 -10.20 -7.00 37.92
CA LEU A 273 -11.07 -8.00 37.30
C LEU A 273 -11.56 -9.04 38.32
N GLU A 274 -10.73 -9.42 39.29
CA GLU A 274 -11.10 -10.33 40.38
C GLU A 274 -11.90 -9.63 41.50
N GLY A 275 -12.04 -8.30 41.43
CA GLY A 275 -12.73 -7.49 42.44
C GLY A 275 -11.98 -7.33 43.76
N ARG A 276 -10.66 -7.61 43.76
CA ARG A 276 -9.77 -7.52 44.93
C ARG A 276 -9.04 -6.17 45.04
N LEU A 277 -9.03 -5.36 43.99
CA LEU A 277 -8.33 -4.08 43.97
C LEU A 277 -9.02 -3.05 44.89
N PRO A 278 -8.36 -2.54 45.94
CA PRO A 278 -8.88 -1.42 46.71
C PRO A 278 -8.83 -0.15 45.87
N LEU A 279 -9.99 0.46 45.61
CA LEU A 279 -10.08 1.70 44.86
C LEU A 279 -9.75 2.89 45.78
N PRO A 280 -8.83 3.79 45.38
CA PRO A 280 -8.50 4.98 46.14
C PRO A 280 -9.70 5.85 46.53
N ASP A 281 -9.57 6.51 47.68
CA ASP A 281 -10.51 7.52 48.14
C ASP A 281 -10.36 8.80 47.30
N GLY A 282 -11.48 9.40 46.89
CA GLY A 282 -11.51 10.57 46.01
C GLY A 282 -11.84 10.30 44.54
N ILE A 283 -11.97 9.03 44.12
CA ILE A 283 -12.45 8.70 42.77
C ILE A 283 -13.96 9.04 42.66
N LYS A 284 -14.34 9.75 41.59
CA LYS A 284 -15.73 10.11 41.30
C LYS A 284 -16.62 8.86 41.19
N ASN A 285 -17.85 8.95 41.73
CA ASN A 285 -18.81 7.84 41.77
C ASN A 285 -19.03 7.12 40.42
N PRO A 286 -19.18 7.79 39.27
CA PRO A 286 -19.36 7.10 37.99
C PRO A 286 -18.18 6.21 37.61
N THR A 287 -16.95 6.69 37.85
CA THR A 287 -15.72 5.94 37.59
C THR A 287 -15.60 4.74 38.51
N ARG A 288 -15.96 4.91 39.80
CA ARG A 288 -16.00 3.82 40.77
C ARG A 288 -17.01 2.73 40.35
N SER A 289 -18.19 3.12 39.87
CA SER A 289 -19.19 2.20 39.34
C SER A 289 -18.76 1.50 38.06
N PHE A 290 -18.06 2.19 37.16
CA PHE A 290 -17.50 1.59 35.96
C PHE A 290 -16.45 0.52 36.32
N LEU A 291 -15.49 0.87 37.17
CA LEU A 291 -14.43 -0.04 37.60
C LEU A 291 -14.99 -1.26 38.34
N SER A 292 -16.05 -1.10 39.14
CA SER A 292 -16.69 -2.24 39.82
C SER A 292 -17.42 -3.19 38.86
N GLN A 293 -17.85 -2.72 37.69
CA GLN A 293 -18.47 -3.54 36.64
C GLN A 293 -17.45 -4.26 35.76
N CYS A 294 -16.18 -3.84 35.75
CA CYS A 294 -15.13 -4.52 35.00
C CYS A 294 -14.78 -5.92 35.54
N ARG A 295 -15.41 -6.38 36.62
CA ARG A 295 -15.12 -7.68 37.23
C ARG A 295 -15.44 -8.84 36.31
N PHE A 296 -14.69 -9.93 36.44
CA PHE A 296 -15.00 -11.19 35.79
C PHE A 296 -16.42 -11.63 36.15
N HIS A 297 -17.12 -12.17 35.15
CA HIS A 297 -18.40 -12.84 35.40
C HIS A 297 -18.18 -14.04 36.32
N LYS A 298 -19.18 -14.41 37.12
CA LYS A 298 -19.08 -15.55 38.06
C LYS A 298 -18.72 -16.87 37.36
N ASP A 299 -19.14 -17.01 36.11
CA ASP A 299 -18.88 -18.19 35.27
C ASP A 299 -17.63 -18.03 34.38
N HIS A 300 -16.83 -16.99 34.61
CA HIS A 300 -15.60 -16.78 33.85
C HIS A 300 -14.54 -17.80 34.27
N SER A 301 -14.32 -18.79 33.41
CA SER A 301 -13.11 -19.61 33.44
C SER A 301 -12.05 -18.87 32.62
N MET A 302 -10.96 -18.45 33.26
CA MET A 302 -9.75 -18.08 32.51
C MET A 302 -9.27 -19.31 31.76
N SER A 303 -9.56 -19.38 30.46
CA SER A 303 -8.78 -20.23 29.58
C SER A 303 -7.36 -19.68 29.61
N LEU A 304 -6.41 -20.43 30.16
CA LEU A 304 -4.98 -20.18 29.94
C LEU A 304 -4.74 -20.34 28.45
N LEU A 305 -4.97 -19.27 27.70
CA LEU A 305 -4.63 -19.18 26.29
C LEU A 305 -3.15 -18.81 26.24
N GLU A 306 -2.30 -19.70 26.76
CA GLU A 306 -0.88 -19.63 26.46
C GLU A 306 -0.72 -19.95 24.98
N VAL A 307 -0.68 -18.88 24.19
CA VAL A 307 -0.26 -18.96 22.80
C VAL A 307 1.22 -19.26 22.84
N SER A 308 1.58 -20.54 22.88
CA SER A 308 2.98 -20.94 22.81
C SER A 308 3.61 -20.41 21.54
N THR A 309 4.92 -20.15 21.58
CA THR A 309 5.68 -19.66 20.41
C THR A 309 5.52 -20.62 19.22
N GLU A 310 5.42 -21.92 19.48
CA GLU A 310 5.15 -22.94 18.47
C GLU A 310 3.74 -22.81 17.88
N TYR A 311 2.72 -22.64 18.72
CA TYR A 311 1.34 -22.45 18.26
C TYR A 311 1.18 -21.16 17.44
N HIS A 312 1.83 -20.08 17.88
CA HIS A 312 1.91 -18.82 17.14
C HIS A 312 2.57 -19.01 15.77
N THR A 313 3.74 -19.64 15.72
CA THR A 313 4.50 -19.90 14.49
C THR A 313 3.71 -20.80 13.53
N TYR A 314 3.07 -21.85 14.05
CA TYR A 314 2.20 -22.73 13.30
C TYR A 314 1.00 -21.99 12.70
N PHE A 315 0.29 -21.19 13.51
CA PHE A 315 -0.85 -20.39 13.05
C PHE A 315 -0.47 -19.43 11.92
N TRP A 316 0.67 -18.74 12.06
CA TRP A 316 1.15 -17.83 11.02
C TRP A 316 1.67 -18.56 9.78
N SER A 317 2.25 -19.75 9.90
CA SER A 317 2.65 -20.56 8.73
C SER A 317 1.47 -20.91 7.82
N ARG A 318 0.29 -21.17 8.42
CA ARG A 318 -0.93 -21.60 7.73
C ARG A 318 -1.74 -20.44 7.14
N ASN A 319 -1.46 -19.20 7.57
CA ASN A 319 -2.17 -18.02 7.10
C ASN A 319 -1.64 -17.52 5.74
N PRO A 320 -2.48 -17.47 4.68
CA PRO A 320 -2.06 -17.01 3.37
C PRO A 320 -1.78 -15.50 3.36
N GLU A 321 -0.55 -15.13 3.00
CA GLU A 321 -0.04 -13.74 2.99
C GLU A 321 -0.87 -12.74 2.17
N HIS A 322 -1.64 -13.22 1.20
CA HIS A 322 -2.45 -12.42 0.29
C HIS A 322 -3.89 -12.18 0.77
N LYS A 323 -4.28 -12.77 1.91
CA LYS A 323 -5.54 -12.46 2.59
C LYS A 323 -5.27 -11.35 3.59
N GLY A 324 -6.21 -10.42 3.73
CA GLY A 324 -6.24 -9.46 4.85
C GLY A 324 -7.26 -9.94 5.86
N SER A 325 -7.11 -9.52 7.13
CA SER A 325 -8.17 -9.69 8.14
C SER A 325 -9.42 -8.89 7.76
N GLU A 326 -9.26 -7.81 7.00
CA GLU A 326 -10.36 -6.96 6.52
C GLU A 326 -10.13 -6.47 5.07
N PRO A 327 -11.18 -6.00 4.37
CA PRO A 327 -11.09 -5.53 2.98
C PRO A 327 -10.11 -4.37 2.75
N HIS A 328 -9.80 -3.61 3.80
CA HIS A 328 -8.94 -2.42 3.76
C HIS A 328 -7.72 -2.49 4.70
N ALA A 329 -7.57 -3.57 5.48
CA ALA A 329 -6.45 -3.72 6.41
C ALA A 329 -5.15 -4.13 5.70
N CYS A 330 -4.02 -3.98 6.41
CA CYS A 330 -2.75 -4.55 6.01
C CYS A 330 -2.92 -6.03 5.66
N ILE A 331 -2.36 -6.42 4.51
CA ILE A 331 -2.32 -7.83 4.12
C ILE A 331 -1.49 -8.63 5.13
N MET A 332 -1.80 -9.91 5.33
CA MET A 332 -1.10 -10.75 6.31
C MET A 332 0.42 -10.80 6.07
N ALA A 333 0.88 -10.56 4.83
CA ALA A 333 2.30 -10.35 4.52
C ALA A 333 2.95 -9.21 5.31
N THR A 334 2.25 -8.07 5.44
CA THR A 334 2.77 -6.90 6.17
C THR A 334 2.80 -7.16 7.67
N LEU A 335 1.85 -7.94 8.20
CA LEU A 335 1.82 -8.33 9.61
C LEU A 335 2.95 -9.33 9.92
N LYS A 336 3.14 -10.38 9.11
CA LYS A 336 4.25 -11.33 9.29
C LYS A 336 5.63 -10.67 9.28
N LEU A 337 5.84 -9.65 8.46
CA LEU A 337 7.09 -8.89 8.43
C LEU A 337 7.39 -8.10 9.72
N GLY A 338 6.37 -7.81 10.54
CA GLY A 338 6.53 -7.17 11.85
C GLY A 338 6.67 -8.16 13.01
N PHE A 339 6.35 -9.44 12.80
CA PHE A 339 6.31 -10.47 13.84
C PHE A 339 7.27 -11.64 13.61
N SER A 340 8.05 -11.65 12.52
CA SER A 340 9.18 -12.58 12.40
C SER A 340 10.14 -12.36 13.57
N PRO A 341 10.45 -13.40 14.37
CA PRO A 341 11.54 -13.28 15.32
C PRO A 341 12.81 -12.96 14.52
N LEU A 342 13.50 -11.90 14.93
CA LEU A 342 14.82 -11.53 14.42
C LEU A 342 15.85 -12.60 14.78
#